data_AF-A0A967DBE3-F1
#
_entry.id   AF-A0A967DBE3-F1
#
_cell.length_a   1.000
_cell.length_b   1.000
_cell.length_c   1.000
_cell.angle_alpha   90.00
_cell.angle_beta   90.00
_cell.angle_gamma   90.00
#
_symmetry.space_group_name_H-M   'P 1'
#
loop_
_entity.id
_entity.type
_entity.pdbx_description
1 polymer ?
#
loop_
_entity_poly.entity_id
_entity_poly.type
_entity_poly.pdbx_seq_one_letter_code
_entity_poly.pdbx_strand_id
1 'polypeptide(L)'
;MPTARGVRVQFPSSQEYDLRLRNAAGDVVWTWSATRLFAAMLHERTFSGTWTESLAVPFLVVQAEGTRAFTLEAWLTGGYGEPRFAAAVPVEVPVVLPAAN
;
A
#
# COMPACT_ATOMS: atom_id res chain seq x y z
N MET A 1 20.50 -11.49 -26.75
CA MET A 1 19.91 -10.59 -25.73
C MET A 1 18.69 -11.29 -25.15
N PRO A 2 18.62 -11.66 -23.85
CA PRO A 2 17.39 -12.19 -23.31
C PRO A 2 16.40 -11.01 -23.20
N THR A 3 15.34 -11.03 -24.00
CA THR A 3 14.21 -10.11 -23.86
C THR A 3 13.59 -10.35 -22.48
N ALA A 4 13.65 -9.36 -21.58
CA ALA A 4 12.98 -9.42 -20.30
C ALA A 4 11.50 -9.76 -20.54
N ARG A 5 11.08 -10.97 -20.14
CA ARG A 5 9.68 -11.38 -20.24
C ARG A 5 8.91 -10.59 -19.20
N GLY A 6 8.22 -9.54 -19.64
CA GLY A 6 7.38 -8.73 -18.77
C GLY A 6 6.33 -9.59 -18.06
N VAL A 7 5.97 -9.21 -16.83
CA VAL A 7 4.92 -9.87 -16.06
C VAL A 7 3.59 -9.21 -16.40
N ARG A 8 2.63 -10.01 -16.83
CA ARG A 8 1.29 -9.57 -17.17
C ARG A 8 0.35 -9.82 -16.00
N VAL A 9 -0.36 -8.79 -15.58
CA VAL A 9 -1.29 -8.83 -14.45
C VAL A 9 -2.64 -8.29 -14.89
N GLN A 10 -3.72 -9.01 -14.55
CA GLN A 10 -5.09 -8.61 -14.80
C GLN A 10 -5.72 -8.04 -13.53
N PHE A 11 -6.36 -6.88 -13.64
CA PHE A 11 -6.99 -6.17 -12.54
C PHE A 11 -8.51 -6.10 -12.75
N PRO A 12 -9.32 -6.47 -11.75
CA PRO A 12 -10.78 -6.50 -11.86
C PRO A 12 -11.43 -5.11 -11.79
N SER A 13 -10.67 -4.08 -11.40
CA SER A 13 -11.10 -2.69 -11.32
C SER A 13 -9.95 -1.76 -11.69
N SER A 14 -10.18 -0.45 -11.71
CA SER A 14 -9.12 0.55 -11.88
C SER A 14 -8.14 0.63 -10.70
N GLN A 15 -8.36 -0.15 -9.64
CA GLN A 15 -7.42 -0.31 -8.54
C GLN A 15 -6.38 -1.36 -8.91
N GLU A 16 -5.11 -0.97 -8.99
CA GLU A 16 -4.00 -1.87 -9.30
C GLU A 16 -3.21 -2.31 -8.05
N TYR A 17 -3.33 -1.56 -6.97
CA TYR A 17 -2.66 -1.82 -5.70
C TYR A 17 -3.50 -1.32 -4.55
N ASP A 18 -3.15 -1.79 -3.36
CA ASP A 18 -3.63 -1.22 -2.12
C ASP A 18 -2.54 -1.30 -1.05
N LEU A 19 -2.76 -0.57 0.02
CA LEU A 19 -1.83 -0.46 1.11
C LEU A 19 -2.58 -0.22 2.41
N ARG A 20 -2.14 -0.86 3.48
CA ARG A 20 -2.62 -0.62 4.83
C ARG A 20 -1.48 -0.44 5.82
N LEU A 21 -1.76 0.33 6.85
CA LEU A 21 -0.87 0.55 7.98
C LEU A 21 -1.44 -0.17 9.19
N ARG A 22 -0.59 -0.92 9.88
CA ARG A 22 -0.92 -1.58 11.14
C ARG A 22 -0.10 -1.00 12.28
N ASN A 23 -0.70 -0.85 13.46
CA ASN A 23 0.02 -0.45 14.67
C ASN A 23 0.80 -1.64 15.27
N ALA A 24 1.48 -1.40 16.39
CA ALA A 24 2.25 -2.43 17.10
C ALA A 24 1.39 -3.58 17.66
N ALA A 25 0.10 -3.35 17.90
CA ALA A 25 -0.86 -4.38 18.30
C ALA A 25 -1.34 -5.24 17.12
N GLY A 26 -1.01 -4.84 15.88
CA GLY A 26 -1.44 -5.49 14.65
C GLY A 26 -2.77 -4.96 14.09
N ASP A 27 -3.39 -3.99 14.74
CA ASP A 27 -4.66 -3.39 14.29
C ASP A 27 -4.44 -2.55 13.04
N VAL A 28 -5.38 -2.60 12.10
CA VAL A 28 -5.35 -1.75 10.91
C VAL A 28 -5.83 -0.35 11.29
N VAL A 29 -4.91 0.62 11.23
CA VAL A 29 -5.18 2.02 11.60
C VAL A 29 -5.46 2.90 10.40
N TRP A 30 -5.03 2.45 9.21
CA TRP A 30 -5.30 3.15 7.97
C TRP A 30 -5.23 2.21 6.77
N THR A 31 -6.07 2.45 5.77
CA THR A 31 -6.05 1.77 4.48
C THR A 31 -6.14 2.83 3.38
N TRP A 32 -5.25 2.76 2.40
CA TRP A 32 -5.15 3.74 1.32
C TRP A 32 -6.42 3.81 0.48
N SER A 33 -7.02 2.67 0.16
CA SER A 33 -8.26 2.60 -0.62
C SER A 33 -9.51 3.11 0.10
N ALA A 34 -9.49 3.28 1.43
CA ALA A 34 -10.69 3.56 2.24
C ALA A 34 -11.44 4.86 1.86
N THR A 35 -10.74 5.84 1.27
CA THR A 35 -11.31 7.13 0.85
C THR A 35 -11.34 7.31 -0.67
N ARG A 36 -11.14 6.23 -1.42
CA ARG A 36 -10.99 6.25 -2.88
C ARG A 36 -12.11 5.47 -3.55
N LEU A 37 -12.53 5.95 -4.72
CA LEU A 37 -13.47 5.26 -5.59
C LEU A 37 -12.72 4.70 -6.80
N PHE A 38 -13.05 3.47 -7.18
CA PHE A 38 -12.44 2.78 -8.30
C PHE A 38 -13.51 2.35 -9.30
N ALA A 39 -13.25 2.54 -10.58
CA ALA A 39 -14.15 2.08 -11.62
C ALA A 39 -14.08 0.55 -11.75
N ALA A 40 -15.22 -0.10 -11.89
CA ALA A 40 -15.31 -1.53 -12.17
C ALA A 40 -14.95 -1.81 -13.64
N MET A 41 -13.66 -1.67 -13.96
CA MET A 41 -13.12 -1.86 -15.30
C MET A 41 -12.02 -2.91 -15.28
N LEU A 42 -12.32 -4.07 -15.86
CA LEU A 42 -11.34 -5.12 -16.10
C LEU A 42 -10.29 -4.61 -17.07
N HIS A 43 -9.02 -4.66 -16.67
CA HIS A 43 -7.92 -4.29 -17.54
C HIS A 43 -6.67 -5.11 -17.25
N GLU A 44 -5.68 -4.98 -18.12
CA GLU A 44 -4.42 -5.72 -18.05
C GLU A 44 -3.26 -4.73 -18.09
N ARG A 45 -2.25 -4.95 -17.26
CA ARG A 45 -0.99 -4.22 -17.27
C ARG A 45 0.17 -5.18 -17.44
N THR A 46 1.13 -4.81 -18.28
CA THR A 46 2.41 -5.52 -18.41
C THR A 46 3.50 -4.72 -17.70
N PHE A 47 4.14 -5.33 -16.71
CA PHE A 47 5.28 -4.78 -16.00
C PHE A 47 6.57 -5.27 -16.67
N SER A 48 7.30 -4.34 -17.30
CA SER A 48 8.63 -4.58 -17.87
C SER A 48 9.67 -3.84 -17.05
N GLY A 49 10.27 -4.51 -16.06
CA GLY A 49 11.26 -3.92 -15.15
C GLY A 49 10.67 -3.46 -13.82
N THR A 50 11.30 -2.44 -13.22
CA THR A 50 10.90 -1.89 -11.92
C THR A 50 9.78 -0.85 -12.08
N TRP A 51 8.74 -0.98 -11.28
CA TRP A 51 7.68 0.03 -11.15
C TRP A 51 7.62 0.47 -9.68
N THR A 52 7.50 1.78 -9.47
CA THR A 52 7.51 2.40 -8.14
C THR A 52 6.39 3.43 -8.08
N GLU A 53 5.65 3.44 -6.97
CA GLU A 53 4.63 4.45 -6.65
C GLU A 53 4.93 5.08 -5.30
N SER A 54 4.63 6.38 -5.18
CA SER A 54 4.81 7.14 -3.94
C SER A 54 3.45 7.45 -3.31
N LEU A 55 3.28 7.09 -2.04
CA LEU A 55 2.03 7.23 -1.29
C LEU A 55 2.27 8.05 -0.03
N ALA A 56 1.32 8.93 0.29
CA ALA A 56 1.36 9.73 1.52
C ALA A 56 0.40 9.16 2.57
N VAL A 57 0.94 8.86 3.76
CA VAL A 57 0.15 8.49 4.94
C VAL A 57 -0.22 9.78 5.69
N PRO A 58 -1.50 10.01 6.03
CA PRO A 58 -1.89 11.19 6.80
C PRO A 58 -1.24 11.20 8.19
N PHE A 59 -0.58 12.31 8.55
CA PHE A 59 0.12 12.44 9.84
C PHE A 59 -0.79 12.25 11.06
N LEU A 60 -2.07 12.67 10.96
CA LEU A 60 -3.04 12.52 12.05
C LEU A 60 -3.29 11.05 12.42
N VAL A 61 -3.23 10.14 11.46
CA VAL A 61 -3.35 8.68 11.71
C VAL A 61 -2.20 8.23 12.60
N VAL A 62 -0.98 8.65 12.28
CA VAL A 62 0.23 8.25 13.02
C VAL A 62 0.23 8.84 14.43
N GLN A 63 -0.16 10.10 14.59
CA GLN A 63 -0.22 10.76 15.90
C GLN A 63 -1.25 10.15 16.84
N ALA A 64 -2.41 9.75 16.31
CA ALA A 64 -3.50 9.19 17.11
C ALA A 64 -3.11 7.90 17.83
N GLU A 65 -2.23 7.09 17.24
CA GLU A 65 -1.81 5.81 17.83
C GLU A 65 -0.82 5.98 18.98
N GLY A 66 -0.09 7.10 19.04
CA GLY A 66 0.93 7.33 20.07
C GLY A 66 2.11 6.34 20.03
N THR A 67 2.22 5.50 19.00
CA THR A 67 3.32 4.56 18.77
C THR A 67 4.27 5.05 17.68
N ARG A 68 5.50 4.51 17.69
CA ARG A 68 6.50 4.75 16.63
C ARG A 68 6.62 3.60 15.65
N ALA A 69 6.26 2.40 16.09
CA ALA A 69 6.38 1.18 15.30
C ALA A 69 5.07 0.90 14.56
N PHE A 70 5.17 0.77 13.25
CA PHE A 70 4.09 0.38 12.37
C PHE A 70 4.54 -0.73 11.43
N THR A 71 3.58 -1.50 10.92
CA THR A 71 3.82 -2.40 9.79
C THR A 71 3.08 -1.86 8.59
N LEU A 72 3.82 -1.55 7.53
CA LEU A 72 3.28 -1.17 6.24
C LEU A 72 3.10 -2.43 5.41
N GLU A 73 1.88 -2.70 4.97
CA GLU A 73 1.57 -3.84 4.12
C GLU A 73 0.98 -3.33 2.80
N ALA A 74 1.57 -3.74 1.70
CA ALA A 74 1.19 -3.33 0.35
C ALA A 74 0.98 -4.56 -0.52
N TRP A 75 0.01 -4.51 -1.43
CA TRP A 75 -0.21 -5.60 -2.37
C TRP A 75 -0.73 -5.11 -3.72
N LEU A 76 -0.47 -5.89 -4.77
CA LEU A 76 -1.20 -5.75 -6.03
C LEU A 76 -2.59 -6.34 -5.89
N THR A 77 -3.59 -5.65 -6.43
CA THR A 77 -4.99 -6.11 -6.48
C THR A 77 -5.27 -6.93 -7.73
N GLY A 78 -4.21 -7.46 -8.35
CA GLY A 78 -4.28 -8.28 -9.55
C GLY A 78 -4.62 -9.74 -9.24
N GLY A 79 -5.53 -10.32 -10.02
CA GLY A 79 -6.04 -11.67 -9.87
C GLY A 79 -7.33 -11.78 -9.02
N TYR A 80 -8.02 -12.90 -9.12
CA TYR A 80 -9.21 -13.21 -8.32
C TYR A 80 -8.79 -13.95 -7.03
N GLY A 81 -9.12 -13.42 -5.86
CA GLY A 81 -8.89 -14.06 -4.56
C GLY A 81 -7.99 -13.29 -3.59
N GLU A 82 -7.29 -14.00 -2.69
CA GLU A 82 -6.40 -13.41 -1.67
C GLU A 82 -5.21 -12.64 -2.27
N PRO A 83 -4.64 -11.65 -1.55
CA PRO A 83 -3.49 -10.88 -2.02
C PRO A 83 -2.27 -11.78 -2.31
N ARG A 84 -2.01 -12.08 -3.59
CA ARG A 84 -0.91 -12.96 -4.01
C ARG A 84 0.45 -12.26 -4.11
N PHE A 85 0.43 -10.95 -4.25
CA PHE A 85 1.63 -10.13 -4.40
C PHE A 85 1.70 -9.11 -3.26
N ALA A 86 1.73 -9.63 -2.03
CA ALA A 86 1.79 -8.82 -0.82
C ALA A 86 3.21 -8.77 -0.26
N ALA A 87 3.60 -7.61 0.25
CA ALA A 87 4.81 -7.40 1.02
C ALA A 87 4.47 -6.61 2.28
N ALA A 88 5.15 -6.95 3.39
CA ALA A 88 5.04 -6.23 4.65
C ALA A 88 6.42 -5.79 5.11
N VAL A 89 6.53 -4.54 5.54
CA VAL A 89 7.78 -3.94 6.01
C VAL A 89 7.52 -3.17 7.30
N PRO A 90 8.33 -3.36 8.36
CA PRO A 90 8.27 -2.53 9.55
C PRO A 90 8.72 -1.10 9.21
N VAL A 91 7.99 -0.10 9.67
CA VAL A 91 8.29 1.31 9.47
C VAL A 91 8.28 2.01 10.82
N GLU A 92 9.33 2.78 11.08
CA GLU A 92 9.38 3.68 12.23
C GLU A 92 9.04 5.10 11.77
N VAL A 93 8.00 5.69 12.38
CA VAL A 93 7.65 7.08 12.11
C VAL A 93 8.10 7.95 13.29
N PRO A 94 8.91 8.99 13.07
CA PRO A 94 9.32 9.88 14.14
C PRO A 94 8.10 10.62 14.70
N VAL A 95 7.88 10.51 16.01
CA VAL A 95 6.90 11.34 16.72
C VAL A 95 7.45 12.76 16.72
N VAL A 96 6.94 13.62 15.84
CA VAL A 96 7.13 15.06 15.96
C VAL A 96 6.22 15.52 17.09
N LEU A 97 6.79 15.68 18.29
CA LEU A 97 6.11 16.36 19.38
C LEU A 97 5.85 17.81 18.91
N PRO A 98 4.66 18.38 19.11
CA PRO A 98 4.47 19.80 18.87
C PRO A 98 5.51 20.56 19.71
N ALA A 99 6.22 21.50 19.08
CA ALA A 99 7.18 22.34 19.79
C ALA A 99 6.45 22.97 20.99
N ALA A 100 6.99 22.76 22.19
CA ALA A 100 6.53 23.50 23.35
C ALA A 100 6.79 24.99 23.07
N ASN A 101 5.73 25.79 23.16
CA ASN A 101 5.76 27.25 22.96
C ASN A 101 6.84 27.94 23.78
#